data_AF-A0A367B7P6-F1
#
_entry.id   AF-A0A367B7P6-F1
#
_cell.length_a   1.000
_cell.length_b   1.000
_cell.length_c   1.000
_cell.angle_alpha   90.00
_cell.angle_beta   90.00
_cell.angle_gamma   90.00
#
_symmetry.space_group_name_H-M   'P 1'
#
loop_
_entity.id
_entity.type
_entity.pdbx_description
1 polymer ?
#
loop_
_entity_poly.entity_id
_entity_poly.type
_entity_poly.pdbx_seq_one_letter_code
_entity_poly.pdbx_strand_id
1 'polypeptide(L)'
;MPGPFDHPHASEQGRRIAERGTVLRAQVGSGVHGTSISGQDDRDEIGICFEPPEYVTGLARVPSGLSTTATVEFEQYHRHTAWDRPGGLANRSGAGDLDVVIYSARKWARLALSGNPSVLLLLFVPDEEVVYRDEIGVELGEGAHHFVSRLAADKFLGYLQSQKAAMTGEVGAHTNRPELVAEHGYDTKFAMHALRLGVQGVELLTTGRITLPVPEPDRARLRSVRRGEVPLAEVIAAVADIEVRLQGLREHSDVPPEPDRAWVDGWLHRSYERFWAGLGR
;
A
#
# COMPACT_ATOMS: atom_id res chain seq x y z
N MET A 1 -7.69 30.99 -10.87
CA MET A 1 -8.28 29.90 -10.07
C MET A 1 -7.16 28.92 -9.76
N PRO A 2 -7.02 28.39 -8.54
CA PRO A 2 -6.08 27.30 -8.29
C PRO A 2 -6.38 26.15 -9.29
N GLY A 3 -5.32 25.54 -9.81
CA GLY A 3 -5.39 24.45 -10.78
C GLY A 3 -6.09 23.21 -10.23
N PRO A 4 -6.35 22.18 -11.05
CA PRO A 4 -7.46 21.26 -10.80
C PRO A 4 -7.38 20.39 -9.55
N PHE A 5 -6.28 20.31 -8.79
CA PHE A 5 -6.25 19.55 -7.52
C PHE A 5 -5.27 20.17 -6.52
N ASP A 6 -5.75 20.80 -5.45
CA ASP A 6 -4.92 21.29 -4.34
C ASP A 6 -4.42 20.11 -3.46
N HIS A 7 -3.65 19.18 -4.06
CA HIS A 7 -3.09 17.99 -3.39
C HIS A 7 -1.57 17.94 -3.57
N PRO A 8 -0.78 17.67 -2.51
CA PRO A 8 0.68 17.72 -2.56
C PRO A 8 1.35 16.71 -3.48
N HIS A 9 0.61 15.69 -3.89
CA HIS A 9 1.10 14.63 -4.76
C HIS A 9 0.32 14.51 -6.08
N ALA A 10 -0.47 15.52 -6.49
CA ALA A 10 -1.28 15.44 -7.71
C ALA A 10 -0.90 16.46 -8.80
N SER A 11 0.30 17.06 -8.69
CA SER A 11 0.76 18.04 -9.69
C SER A 11 0.96 17.40 -11.07
N GLU A 12 0.67 18.16 -12.12
CA GLU A 12 0.87 17.71 -13.52
C GLU A 12 2.32 17.32 -13.81
N GLN A 13 3.29 18.01 -13.19
CA GLN A 13 4.71 17.65 -13.31
C GLN A 13 5.01 16.31 -12.61
N GLY A 14 4.45 16.08 -11.42
CA GLY A 14 4.54 14.79 -10.74
C GLY A 14 3.91 13.66 -11.54
N ARG A 15 2.76 13.90 -12.19
CA ARG A 15 2.11 12.96 -13.10
C ARG A 15 3.04 12.53 -14.23
N ARG A 16 3.68 13.50 -14.91
CA ARG A 16 4.60 13.22 -16.02
C ARG A 16 5.83 12.40 -15.59
N ILE A 17 6.37 12.67 -14.40
CA ILE A 17 7.47 11.89 -13.83
C ILE A 17 7.00 10.45 -13.59
N ALA A 18 5.87 10.29 -12.89
CA ALA A 18 5.32 8.98 -12.57
C ALA A 18 5.01 8.16 -13.82
N GLU A 19 4.25 8.69 -14.78
CA GLU A 19 3.83 7.98 -15.99
C GLU A 19 5.02 7.57 -16.86
N ARG A 20 6.02 8.45 -17.03
CA ARG A 20 7.21 8.13 -17.83
C ARG A 20 8.15 7.15 -17.13
N GLY A 21 8.24 7.22 -15.81
CA GLY A 21 9.19 6.46 -15.02
C GLY A 21 8.65 5.12 -14.52
N THR A 22 7.36 4.82 -14.69
CA THR A 22 6.74 3.62 -14.13
C THR A 22 7.38 2.36 -14.70
N VAL A 23 7.84 1.47 -13.82
CA VAL A 23 8.44 0.16 -14.17
C VAL A 23 7.57 -1.02 -13.75
N LEU A 24 6.73 -0.81 -12.72
CA LEU A 24 5.82 -1.81 -12.17
C LEU A 24 4.57 -1.08 -11.67
N ARG A 25 3.40 -1.58 -12.05
CA ARG A 25 2.10 -1.13 -11.55
C ARG A 25 1.15 -2.32 -11.48
N ALA A 26 0.47 -2.48 -10.35
CA ALA A 26 -0.47 -3.58 -10.15
C ALA A 26 -1.67 -3.12 -9.35
N GLN A 27 -2.76 -3.87 -9.50
CA GLN A 27 -3.92 -3.74 -8.64
C GLN A 27 -3.60 -4.29 -7.25
N VAL A 28 -4.02 -3.59 -6.20
CA VAL A 28 -3.78 -3.97 -4.78
C VAL A 28 -5.04 -3.82 -3.90
N GLY A 29 -6.19 -3.60 -4.53
CA GLY A 29 -7.46 -3.35 -3.86
C GLY A 29 -8.09 -4.57 -3.21
N SER A 30 -9.27 -4.38 -2.60
CA SER A 30 -9.98 -5.44 -1.87
C SER A 30 -10.33 -6.68 -2.70
N GLY A 31 -10.51 -6.52 -4.02
CA GLY A 31 -10.67 -7.63 -4.97
C GLY A 31 -9.48 -8.59 -4.98
N VAL A 32 -8.25 -8.06 -4.99
CA VAL A 32 -6.99 -8.83 -5.02
C VAL A 32 -6.82 -9.68 -3.77
N HIS A 33 -7.34 -9.20 -2.64
CA HIS A 33 -7.34 -9.96 -1.39
C HIS A 33 -8.42 -11.04 -1.31
N GLY A 34 -9.39 -11.06 -2.24
CA GLY A 34 -10.53 -11.98 -2.25
C GLY A 34 -11.64 -11.64 -1.24
N THR A 35 -11.64 -10.41 -0.70
CA THR A 35 -12.57 -9.96 0.37
C THR A 35 -13.73 -9.08 -0.13
N SER A 36 -13.84 -8.90 -1.46
CA SER A 36 -14.97 -8.25 -2.12
C SER A 36 -16.31 -8.95 -1.85
N ILE A 37 -17.38 -8.17 -1.66
CA ILE A 37 -18.75 -8.67 -1.44
C ILE A 37 -19.67 -8.48 -2.66
N SER A 38 -19.45 -7.45 -3.49
CA SER A 38 -20.45 -7.03 -4.49
C SER A 38 -19.93 -6.85 -5.92
N GLY A 39 -18.65 -7.13 -6.22
CA GLY A 39 -18.12 -7.06 -7.60
C GLY A 39 -18.19 -5.67 -8.24
N GLN A 40 -18.39 -4.62 -7.43
CA GLN A 40 -18.46 -3.20 -7.81
C GLN A 40 -17.51 -2.40 -6.92
N ASP A 41 -16.26 -2.84 -6.83
CA ASP A 41 -15.25 -2.17 -6.01
C ASP A 41 -14.58 -1.03 -6.79
N ASP A 42 -14.04 -0.08 -6.04
CA ASP A 42 -13.01 0.82 -6.51
C ASP A 42 -11.77 0.01 -6.96
N ARG A 43 -11.07 0.52 -7.97
CA ARG A 43 -9.83 -0.07 -8.46
C ARG A 43 -8.66 0.66 -7.82
N ASP A 44 -8.01 0.03 -6.86
CA ASP A 44 -6.77 0.54 -6.26
C ASP A 44 -5.55 -0.01 -6.99
N GLU A 45 -4.70 0.87 -7.49
CA GLU A 45 -3.41 0.54 -8.12
C GLU A 45 -2.24 1.17 -7.35
N ILE A 46 -1.19 0.38 -7.14
CA ILE A 46 0.10 0.88 -6.66
C ILE A 46 1.15 0.65 -7.76
N GLY A 47 2.06 1.61 -7.92
CA GLY A 47 3.21 1.46 -8.79
C GLY A 47 4.49 2.08 -8.26
N ILE A 48 5.58 1.80 -8.97
CA ILE A 48 6.92 2.32 -8.73
C ILE A 48 7.40 3.00 -10.00
N CYS A 49 7.96 4.20 -9.85
CA CYS A 49 8.60 4.92 -10.93
C CYS A 49 10.04 5.34 -10.59
N PHE A 50 10.87 5.46 -11.62
CA PHE A 50 12.19 6.06 -11.54
C PHE A 50 12.13 7.53 -11.98
N GLU A 51 12.70 8.42 -11.16
CA GLU A 51 12.78 9.85 -11.47
C GLU A 51 13.89 10.13 -12.51
N PRO A 52 13.73 11.16 -13.36
CA PRO A 52 14.81 11.68 -14.20
C PRO A 52 16.03 12.16 -13.36
N PRO A 53 17.25 12.20 -13.94
CA PRO A 53 18.47 12.52 -13.20
C PRO A 53 18.40 13.85 -12.43
N GLU A 54 17.77 14.87 -13.02
CA GLU A 54 17.65 16.20 -12.42
C GLU A 54 16.85 16.23 -11.11
N TYR A 55 16.03 15.21 -10.81
CA TYR A 55 15.28 15.05 -9.55
C TYR A 55 16.00 14.16 -8.53
N VAL A 56 17.04 13.43 -8.94
CA VAL A 56 17.78 12.51 -8.08
C VAL A 56 19.11 13.12 -7.67
N THR A 57 19.89 13.58 -8.64
CA THR A 57 21.22 14.18 -8.45
C THR A 57 21.23 15.69 -8.64
N GLY A 58 20.16 16.24 -9.26
CA GLY A 58 19.98 17.68 -9.47
C GLY A 58 19.12 18.36 -8.40
N LEU A 59 18.72 19.61 -8.68
CA LEU A 59 17.90 20.45 -7.79
C LEU A 59 16.43 20.54 -8.25
N ALA A 60 16.00 19.75 -9.23
CA ALA A 60 14.64 19.82 -9.75
C ALA A 60 13.62 19.42 -8.66
N ARG A 61 12.53 20.17 -8.60
CA ARG A 61 11.42 19.97 -7.67
C ARG A 61 10.10 20.03 -8.43
N VAL A 62 9.03 19.56 -7.81
CA VAL A 62 7.66 19.65 -8.35
C VAL A 62 6.85 20.68 -7.56
N PRO A 63 5.82 21.31 -8.13
CA PRO A 63 4.90 22.15 -7.39
C PRO A 63 4.34 21.42 -6.17
N SER A 64 4.23 22.11 -5.05
CA SER A 64 3.71 21.54 -3.80
C SER A 64 2.22 21.23 -3.83
N GLY A 65 1.50 21.60 -4.90
CA GLY A 65 0.05 21.44 -5.02
C GLY A 65 -0.77 22.25 -4.02
N LEU A 66 -0.16 22.94 -3.04
CA LEU A 66 -0.85 23.71 -2.00
C LEU A 66 -0.60 25.22 -2.13
N SER A 67 0.28 25.61 -3.05
CA SER A 67 0.65 26.98 -3.34
C SER A 67 1.13 27.09 -4.79
N THR A 68 0.97 28.28 -5.37
CA THR A 68 1.42 28.58 -6.73
C THR A 68 2.93 28.76 -6.84
N THR A 69 3.64 28.94 -5.72
CA THR A 69 5.09 29.25 -5.70
C THR A 69 5.91 28.22 -4.94
N ALA A 70 5.32 27.45 -4.02
CA ALA A 70 6.06 26.47 -3.25
C ALA A 70 6.33 25.20 -4.06
N THR A 71 7.50 24.60 -3.82
CA THR A 71 7.92 23.36 -4.48
C THR A 71 8.41 22.33 -3.45
N VAL A 72 8.28 21.05 -3.79
CA VAL A 72 8.63 19.90 -2.96
C VAL A 72 9.43 18.88 -3.76
N GLU A 73 10.16 18.01 -3.07
CA GLU A 73 10.74 16.82 -3.70
C GLU A 73 9.64 15.91 -4.21
N PHE A 74 9.88 15.31 -5.37
CA PHE A 74 8.99 14.28 -5.88
C PHE A 74 9.24 12.98 -5.13
N GLU A 75 8.24 12.55 -4.36
CA GLU A 75 8.29 11.32 -3.57
C GLU A 75 7.20 10.32 -4.01
N GLN A 76 6.07 10.82 -4.52
CA GLN A 76 4.98 10.01 -5.07
C GLN A 76 4.00 10.86 -5.89
N TYR A 77 3.19 10.19 -6.70
CA TYR A 77 2.06 10.74 -7.44
C TYR A 77 0.76 10.04 -7.03
N HIS A 78 -0.31 10.81 -6.85
CA HIS A 78 -1.66 10.35 -6.50
C HIS A 78 -2.65 10.78 -7.58
N ARG A 79 -3.53 9.86 -7.95
CA ARG A 79 -4.65 10.11 -8.83
C ARG A 79 -5.87 9.35 -8.33
N HIS A 80 -6.93 10.08 -8.03
CA HIS A 80 -8.24 9.49 -7.74
C HIS A 80 -9.23 10.06 -8.75
N THR A 81 -9.92 9.21 -9.51
CA THR A 81 -10.96 9.68 -10.46
C THR A 81 -12.11 10.36 -9.77
N ALA A 82 -12.33 10.02 -8.49
CA ALA A 82 -13.32 10.67 -7.64
C ALA A 82 -13.14 12.19 -7.55
N TRP A 83 -11.91 12.67 -7.65
CA TRP A 83 -11.60 14.10 -7.55
C TRP A 83 -12.08 14.91 -8.75
N ASP A 84 -12.37 14.30 -9.90
CA ASP A 84 -12.85 15.01 -11.10
C ASP A 84 -14.28 15.50 -10.96
N ARG A 85 -15.04 14.89 -10.05
CA ARG A 85 -16.43 15.25 -9.80
C ARG A 85 -16.52 16.56 -9.02
N PRO A 86 -17.65 17.31 -9.12
CA PRO A 86 -17.93 18.42 -8.22
C PRO A 86 -17.72 17.99 -6.76
N GLY A 87 -16.97 18.77 -5.97
CA GLY A 87 -16.51 18.39 -4.63
C GLY A 87 -15.00 18.12 -4.54
N GLY A 88 -14.32 17.84 -5.65
CA GLY A 88 -12.86 17.75 -5.70
C GLY A 88 -12.31 16.71 -4.72
N LEU A 89 -11.30 17.10 -3.94
CA LEU A 89 -10.64 16.23 -2.95
C LEU A 89 -11.58 15.71 -1.84
N ALA A 90 -12.75 16.32 -1.64
CA ALA A 90 -13.71 15.85 -0.64
C ALA A 90 -14.45 14.56 -1.07
N ASN A 91 -14.39 14.22 -2.36
CA ASN A 91 -15.05 13.04 -2.88
C ASN A 91 -14.33 11.77 -2.43
N ARG A 92 -15.12 10.79 -1.99
CA ARG A 92 -14.65 9.43 -1.72
C ARG A 92 -14.78 8.58 -2.97
N SER A 93 -13.84 7.67 -3.14
CA SER A 93 -13.88 6.65 -4.18
C SER A 93 -15.02 5.67 -3.94
N GLY A 94 -15.70 5.32 -5.02
CA GLY A 94 -16.79 4.35 -5.04
C GLY A 94 -16.67 3.39 -6.22
N ALA A 95 -17.75 2.65 -6.48
CA ALA A 95 -17.81 1.69 -7.57
C ALA A 95 -17.41 2.33 -8.91
N GLY A 96 -16.40 1.74 -9.57
CA GLY A 96 -15.90 2.20 -10.87
C GLY A 96 -14.90 3.37 -10.80
N ASP A 97 -14.57 3.88 -9.62
CA ASP A 97 -13.45 4.80 -9.45
C ASP A 97 -12.10 4.08 -9.52
N LEU A 98 -11.08 4.82 -9.96
CA LEU A 98 -9.68 4.41 -10.02
C LEU A 98 -8.85 5.29 -9.09
N ASP A 99 -8.14 4.63 -8.18
CA ASP A 99 -7.21 5.22 -7.22
C ASP A 99 -5.80 4.69 -7.51
N VAL A 100 -4.90 5.58 -7.88
CA VAL A 100 -3.53 5.24 -8.26
C VAL A 100 -2.55 5.96 -7.35
N VAL A 101 -1.63 5.20 -6.76
CA VAL A 101 -0.44 5.75 -6.07
C VAL A 101 0.81 5.20 -6.73
N ILE A 102 1.62 6.09 -7.32
CA ILE A 102 2.92 5.72 -7.88
C ILE A 102 4.02 6.36 -7.04
N TYR A 103 4.84 5.54 -6.40
CA TYR A 103 5.95 5.99 -5.56
C TYR A 103 7.22 6.20 -6.39
N SER A 104 8.10 7.12 -5.98
CA SER A 104 9.49 7.06 -6.44
C SER A 104 10.15 5.77 -5.95
N ALA A 105 11.05 5.19 -6.75
CA ALA A 105 11.73 3.94 -6.42
C ALA A 105 12.48 4.02 -5.08
N ARG A 106 13.15 5.15 -4.82
CA ARG A 106 13.82 5.41 -3.53
C ARG A 106 12.86 5.44 -2.35
N LYS A 107 11.69 6.10 -2.49
CA LYS A 107 10.70 6.13 -1.41
C LYS A 107 10.12 4.76 -1.16
N TRP A 108 9.69 4.09 -2.23
CA TRP A 108 9.10 2.77 -2.15
C TRP A 108 10.07 1.78 -1.50
N ALA A 109 11.34 1.75 -1.93
CA ALA A 109 12.34 0.85 -1.38
C ALA A 109 12.58 1.10 0.12
N ARG A 110 12.63 2.37 0.56
CA ARG A 110 12.75 2.73 1.98
C ARG A 110 11.56 2.21 2.80
N LEU A 111 10.35 2.35 2.28
CA LEU A 111 9.14 1.85 2.93
C LEU A 111 9.10 0.32 2.97
N ALA A 112 9.45 -0.34 1.86
CA ALA A 112 9.50 -1.80 1.73
C ALA A 112 10.55 -2.42 2.67
N LEU A 113 11.77 -1.86 2.70
CA LEU A 113 12.84 -2.26 3.65
C LEU A 113 12.41 -2.08 5.11
N SER A 114 11.56 -1.09 5.41
CA SER A 114 11.01 -0.91 6.75
C SER A 114 9.88 -1.89 7.10
N GLY A 115 9.47 -2.74 6.15
CA GLY A 115 8.40 -3.71 6.33
C GLY A 115 6.98 -3.14 6.19
N ASN A 116 6.80 -2.03 5.47
CA ASN A 116 5.48 -1.42 5.33
C ASN A 116 4.52 -2.35 4.56
N PRO A 117 3.38 -2.76 5.15
CA PRO A 117 2.52 -3.78 4.59
C PRO A 117 1.89 -3.37 3.26
N SER A 118 1.49 -2.10 3.12
CA SER A 118 0.77 -1.63 1.92
C SER A 118 1.66 -1.66 0.68
N VAL A 119 2.92 -1.26 0.81
CA VAL A 119 3.85 -1.21 -0.35
C VAL A 119 4.47 -2.57 -0.65
N LEU A 120 4.63 -3.45 0.34
CA LEU A 120 5.15 -4.80 0.16
C LEU A 120 4.22 -5.69 -0.66
N LEU A 121 2.90 -5.46 -0.61
CA LEU A 121 1.92 -6.22 -1.40
C LEU A 121 2.28 -6.25 -2.89
N LEU A 122 2.83 -5.14 -3.41
CA LEU A 122 3.22 -5.03 -4.82
C LEU A 122 4.22 -6.12 -5.27
N LEU A 123 5.03 -6.66 -4.36
CA LEU A 123 5.99 -7.73 -4.65
C LEU A 123 5.35 -9.12 -4.77
N PHE A 124 4.12 -9.27 -4.29
CA PHE A 124 3.46 -10.57 -4.15
C PHE A 124 2.13 -10.64 -4.91
N VAL A 125 1.77 -9.59 -5.66
CA VAL A 125 0.61 -9.61 -6.55
C VAL A 125 0.76 -10.69 -7.62
N PRO A 126 -0.29 -11.46 -7.91
CA PRO A 126 -0.25 -12.45 -8.98
C PRO A 126 -0.20 -11.74 -10.35
N ASP A 127 0.34 -12.42 -11.36
CA ASP A 127 0.60 -11.83 -12.68
C ASP A 127 -0.68 -11.29 -13.34
N GLU A 128 -1.85 -11.90 -13.11
CA GLU A 128 -3.13 -11.43 -13.62
C GLU A 128 -3.59 -10.07 -13.07
N GLU A 129 -3.05 -9.63 -11.93
CA GLU A 129 -3.34 -8.33 -11.31
C GLU A 129 -2.30 -7.26 -11.69
N VAL A 130 -1.25 -7.65 -12.43
CA VAL A 130 -0.21 -6.74 -12.93
C VAL A 130 -0.76 -5.94 -14.10
N VAL A 131 -0.77 -4.61 -13.97
CA VAL A 131 -1.26 -3.67 -14.97
C VAL A 131 -0.16 -3.30 -15.96
N TYR A 132 1.07 -3.16 -15.46
CA TYR A 132 2.25 -2.89 -16.26
C TYR A 132 3.49 -3.41 -15.53
N ARG A 133 4.41 -4.02 -16.28
CA ARG A 133 5.72 -4.45 -15.79
C ARG A 133 6.72 -4.49 -16.94
N ASP A 134 7.85 -3.82 -16.78
CA ASP A 134 9.00 -3.94 -17.68
C ASP A 134 10.07 -4.87 -17.07
N GLU A 135 11.24 -4.97 -17.70
CA GLU A 135 12.35 -5.81 -17.24
C GLU A 135 12.89 -5.42 -15.84
N ILE A 136 12.87 -4.13 -15.47
CA ILE A 136 13.27 -3.68 -14.13
C ILE A 136 12.23 -4.16 -13.11
N GLY A 137 10.95 -4.06 -13.47
CA GLY A 137 9.85 -4.57 -12.65
C GLY A 137 9.86 -6.10 -12.48
N VAL A 138 10.28 -6.86 -13.51
CA VAL A 138 10.48 -8.33 -13.41
C VAL A 138 11.57 -8.64 -12.40
N GLU A 139 12.75 -8.02 -12.54
CA GLU A 139 13.88 -8.21 -11.64
C GLU A 139 13.51 -7.88 -10.18
N LEU A 140 12.73 -6.83 -9.97
CA LEU A 140 12.23 -6.47 -8.65
C LEU A 140 11.34 -7.56 -8.04
N GLY A 141 10.43 -8.14 -8.83
CA GLY A 141 9.55 -9.22 -8.39
C GLY A 141 10.33 -10.49 -8.01
N GLU A 142 11.31 -10.88 -8.82
CA GLU A 142 12.21 -12.02 -8.51
C GLU A 142 13.03 -11.76 -7.24
N GLY A 143 13.39 -10.50 -7.00
CA GLY A 143 14.10 -10.04 -5.81
C GLY A 143 13.25 -9.79 -4.56
N ALA A 144 11.95 -10.13 -4.56
CA ALA A 144 11.03 -9.82 -3.46
C ALA A 144 11.54 -10.25 -2.07
N HIS A 145 12.21 -11.40 -1.99
CA HIS A 145 12.76 -11.95 -0.76
C HIS A 145 13.83 -11.07 -0.08
N HIS A 146 14.52 -10.20 -0.83
CA HIS A 146 15.51 -9.27 -0.27
C HIS A 146 14.89 -8.18 0.61
N PHE A 147 13.59 -7.90 0.47
CA PHE A 147 12.87 -6.90 1.27
C PHE A 147 12.30 -7.47 2.57
N VAL A 148 12.22 -8.80 2.70
CA VAL A 148 11.50 -9.44 3.80
C VAL A 148 12.41 -9.60 5.01
N SER A 149 11.91 -9.16 6.17
CA SER A 149 12.64 -9.23 7.43
C SER A 149 11.72 -9.16 8.64
N ARG A 150 12.27 -9.47 9.81
CA ARG A 150 11.57 -9.36 11.10
C ARG A 150 11.16 -7.93 11.44
N LEU A 151 11.76 -6.91 10.82
CA LEU A 151 11.35 -5.52 10.98
C LEU A 151 9.89 -5.27 10.55
N ALA A 152 9.34 -6.11 9.67
CA ALA A 152 7.94 -6.03 9.30
C ALA A 152 7.01 -6.22 10.50
N ALA A 153 7.39 -7.03 11.50
CA ALA A 153 6.58 -7.27 12.68
C ALA A 153 6.15 -5.97 13.37
N ASP A 154 7.07 -5.02 13.55
CA ASP A 154 6.78 -3.73 14.20
C ASP A 154 5.79 -2.89 13.39
N LYS A 155 5.86 -2.93 12.04
CA LYS A 155 4.91 -2.23 11.19
C LYS A 155 3.53 -2.86 11.27
N PHE A 156 3.44 -4.17 11.09
CA PHE A 156 2.16 -4.89 11.16
C PHE A 156 1.50 -4.73 12.54
N LEU A 157 2.27 -4.84 13.63
CA LEU A 157 1.79 -4.57 14.99
C LEU A 157 1.29 -3.15 15.17
N GLY A 158 2.06 -2.15 14.73
CA GLY A 158 1.66 -0.74 14.86
C GLY A 158 0.36 -0.43 14.10
N TYR A 159 0.18 -1.00 12.90
CA TYR A 159 -1.07 -0.89 12.14
C TYR A 159 -2.24 -1.55 12.87
N LEU A 160 -2.07 -2.79 13.37
CA LEU A 160 -3.12 -3.49 14.12
C LEU A 160 -3.54 -2.73 15.37
N GLN A 161 -2.58 -2.24 16.17
CA GLN A 161 -2.85 -1.48 17.38
C GLN A 161 -3.61 -0.18 17.08
N SER A 162 -3.19 0.55 16.05
CA SER A 162 -3.86 1.78 15.62
C SER A 162 -5.30 1.49 15.18
N GLN A 163 -5.52 0.37 14.49
CA GLN A 163 -6.86 -0.04 14.06
C GLN A 163 -7.72 -0.56 15.22
N LYS A 164 -7.13 -1.29 16.16
CA LYS A 164 -7.83 -1.71 17.37
C LYS A 164 -8.32 -0.53 18.19
N ALA A 165 -7.46 0.47 18.43
CA ALA A 165 -7.83 1.71 19.12
C ALA A 165 -8.94 2.47 18.39
N ALA A 166 -8.90 2.50 17.05
CA ALA A 166 -9.94 3.12 16.24
C ALA A 166 -11.28 2.36 16.29
N MET A 167 -11.29 1.04 16.43
CA MET A 167 -12.51 0.25 16.59
C MET A 167 -13.15 0.40 17.98
N THR A 168 -12.35 0.59 19.03
CA THR A 168 -12.83 0.68 20.41
C THR A 168 -13.21 2.11 20.83
N GLY A 169 -13.00 3.10 19.96
CA GLY A 169 -13.38 4.49 20.23
C GLY A 169 -12.43 5.22 21.18
N GLU A 170 -11.20 4.76 21.33
CA GLU A 170 -10.16 5.48 22.08
C GLU A 170 -9.80 6.81 21.38
N VAL A 171 -9.42 7.82 22.16
CA VAL A 171 -9.34 9.24 21.76
C VAL A 171 -8.60 9.46 20.42
N GLY A 172 -9.30 10.03 19.43
CA GLY A 172 -8.77 10.29 18.08
C GLY A 172 -9.28 9.33 16.99
N ALA A 173 -10.08 8.34 17.36
CA ALA A 173 -10.72 7.39 16.45
C ALA A 173 -11.81 8.06 15.57
N HIS A 174 -11.51 8.24 14.28
CA HIS A 174 -12.53 8.53 13.27
C HIS A 174 -12.92 7.22 12.57
N THR A 175 -14.07 6.65 12.91
CA THR A 175 -14.67 5.64 12.03
C THR A 175 -15.23 6.38 10.82
N ASN A 176 -14.67 6.12 9.64
CA ASN A 176 -15.04 6.85 8.43
C ASN A 176 -16.40 6.42 7.85
N ARG A 177 -17.09 5.47 8.49
CA ARG A 177 -18.26 4.75 7.95
C ARG A 177 -19.39 4.62 8.99
N PRO A 178 -20.04 5.73 9.38
CA PRO A 178 -21.15 5.69 10.34
C PRO A 178 -22.30 4.78 9.88
N GLU A 179 -22.47 4.60 8.58
CA GLU A 179 -23.46 3.69 7.99
C GLU A 179 -23.25 2.23 8.41
N LEU A 180 -22.00 1.74 8.41
CA LEU A 180 -21.70 0.37 8.81
C LEU A 180 -21.85 0.17 10.32
N VAL A 181 -21.49 1.20 11.10
CA VAL A 181 -21.67 1.18 12.55
C VAL A 181 -23.17 1.12 12.91
N ALA A 182 -24.00 1.88 12.19
CA ALA A 182 -25.45 1.84 12.40
C ALA A 182 -26.07 0.48 12.03
N GLU A 183 -25.56 -0.19 11.00
CA GLU A 183 -26.07 -1.48 10.53
C GLU A 183 -25.60 -2.67 11.38
N HIS A 184 -24.31 -2.72 11.71
CA HIS A 184 -23.68 -3.90 12.31
C HIS A 184 -23.15 -3.67 13.74
N GLY A 185 -23.28 -2.46 14.28
CA GLY A 185 -22.75 -2.07 15.58
C GLY A 185 -21.27 -1.68 15.58
N TYR A 186 -20.55 -1.85 14.45
CA TYR A 186 -19.16 -1.44 14.27
C TYR A 186 -18.78 -1.32 12.78
N ASP A 187 -17.63 -0.70 12.47
CA ASP A 187 -17.12 -0.59 11.10
C ASP A 187 -16.55 -1.93 10.61
N THR A 188 -17.39 -2.75 9.97
CA THR A 188 -17.03 -4.09 9.47
C THR A 188 -15.94 -4.08 8.39
N LYS A 189 -15.82 -3.00 7.59
CA LYS A 189 -14.75 -2.88 6.58
C LYS A 189 -13.41 -2.70 7.29
N PHE A 190 -13.40 -1.81 8.27
CA PHE A 190 -12.21 -1.48 9.03
C PHE A 190 -11.73 -2.66 9.88
N ALA A 191 -12.65 -3.35 10.56
CA ALA A 191 -12.38 -4.59 11.29
C ALA A 191 -11.78 -5.70 10.42
N MET A 192 -12.38 -5.96 9.25
CA MET A 192 -11.83 -6.94 8.30
C MET A 192 -10.44 -6.54 7.84
N HIS A 193 -10.21 -5.26 7.54
CA HIS A 193 -8.90 -4.78 7.10
C HIS A 193 -7.81 -5.00 8.16
N ALA A 194 -8.13 -4.79 9.44
CA ALA A 194 -7.22 -5.09 10.55
C ALA A 194 -6.87 -6.57 10.62
N LEU A 195 -7.87 -7.45 10.67
CA LEU A 195 -7.62 -8.90 10.68
C LEU A 195 -6.82 -9.36 9.46
N ARG A 196 -7.12 -8.81 8.27
CA ARG A 196 -6.41 -9.14 7.03
C ARG A 196 -4.93 -8.79 7.12
N LEU A 197 -4.60 -7.56 7.57
CA LEU A 197 -3.21 -7.16 7.79
C LEU A 197 -2.53 -8.10 8.78
N GLY A 198 -3.21 -8.44 9.87
CA GLY A 198 -2.70 -9.36 10.86
C GLY A 198 -2.35 -10.76 10.31
N VAL A 199 -3.29 -11.37 9.58
CA VAL A 199 -3.08 -12.68 8.92
C VAL A 199 -1.92 -12.62 7.93
N GLN A 200 -1.87 -11.60 7.09
CA GLN A 200 -0.80 -11.44 6.10
C GLN A 200 0.56 -11.18 6.75
N GLY A 201 0.60 -10.44 7.87
CA GLY A 201 1.83 -10.22 8.62
C GLY A 201 2.38 -11.50 9.22
N VAL A 202 1.50 -12.34 9.76
CA VAL A 202 1.87 -13.67 10.26
C VAL A 202 2.39 -14.56 9.13
N GLU A 203 1.71 -14.56 7.98
CA GLU A 203 2.16 -15.32 6.80
C GLU A 203 3.55 -14.86 6.33
N LEU A 204 3.75 -13.55 6.17
CA LEU A 204 5.01 -12.95 5.75
C LEU A 204 6.15 -13.34 6.69
N LEU A 205 5.94 -13.19 8.00
CA LEU A 205 6.96 -13.50 9.01
C LEU A 205 7.16 -15.00 9.23
N THR A 206 6.28 -15.86 8.74
CA THR A 206 6.43 -17.31 8.86
C THR A 206 7.06 -17.91 7.59
N THR A 207 6.71 -17.37 6.42
CA THR A 207 7.01 -18.00 5.13
C THR A 207 7.93 -17.17 4.23
N GLY A 208 8.16 -15.90 4.58
CA GLY A 208 8.85 -14.95 3.72
C GLY A 208 7.98 -14.41 2.57
N ARG A 209 6.68 -14.69 2.53
CA ARG A 209 5.78 -14.33 1.43
C ARG A 209 4.38 -13.95 1.90
N ILE A 210 3.65 -13.22 1.06
CA ILE A 210 2.20 -13.01 1.18
C ILE A 210 1.52 -13.72 0.02
N THR A 211 0.46 -14.47 0.28
CA THR A 211 -0.34 -15.11 -0.78
C THR A 211 -1.59 -14.30 -1.07
N LEU A 212 -1.83 -14.03 -2.34
CA LEU A 212 -2.98 -13.29 -2.84
C LEU A 212 -3.71 -14.13 -3.91
N PRO A 213 -5.04 -14.27 -3.84
CA PRO A 213 -5.92 -13.83 -2.74
C PRO A 213 -5.64 -14.59 -1.43
N VAL A 214 -6.02 -14.00 -0.28
CA VAL A 214 -5.72 -14.55 1.07
C VAL A 214 -6.11 -16.04 1.13
N PRO A 215 -5.27 -16.97 1.61
CA PRO A 215 -5.63 -18.40 1.61
C PRO A 215 -6.84 -18.74 2.50
N GLU A 216 -7.49 -19.87 2.23
CA GLU A 216 -8.42 -20.48 3.18
C GLU A 216 -7.65 -21.11 4.34
N PRO A 217 -8.20 -21.14 5.57
CA PRO A 217 -9.57 -20.74 5.97
C PRO A 217 -9.73 -19.24 6.29
N ASP A 218 -8.65 -18.46 6.26
CA ASP A 218 -8.67 -17.06 6.71
C ASP A 218 -9.54 -16.19 5.81
N ARG A 219 -9.57 -16.45 4.50
CA ARG A 219 -10.44 -15.72 3.56
C ARG A 219 -11.92 -15.82 3.94
N ALA A 220 -12.43 -17.01 4.23
CA ALA A 220 -13.82 -17.20 4.64
C ALA A 220 -14.13 -16.40 5.92
N ARG A 221 -13.23 -16.43 6.90
CA ARG A 221 -13.35 -15.67 8.15
C ARG A 221 -13.34 -14.15 7.91
N LEU A 222 -12.45 -13.65 7.06
CA LEU A 222 -12.42 -12.23 6.71
C LEU A 222 -13.73 -11.78 6.03
N ARG A 223 -14.30 -12.63 5.19
CA ARG A 223 -15.60 -12.35 4.52
C ARG A 223 -16.76 -12.36 5.51
N SER A 224 -16.79 -13.24 6.52
CA SER A 224 -17.84 -13.24 7.53
C SER A 224 -17.79 -11.97 8.41
N VAL A 225 -16.59 -11.53 8.80
CA VAL A 225 -16.41 -10.23 9.48
C VAL A 225 -16.89 -9.08 8.61
N ARG A 226 -16.52 -9.07 7.32
CA ARG A 226 -16.92 -8.00 6.40
C ARG A 226 -18.44 -7.89 6.22
N ARG A 227 -19.17 -9.01 6.34
CA ARG A 227 -20.65 -9.08 6.30
C ARG A 227 -21.33 -8.77 7.64
N GLY A 228 -20.56 -8.54 8.72
CA GLY A 228 -21.11 -8.32 10.04
C GLY A 228 -21.65 -9.58 10.73
N GLU A 229 -21.27 -10.77 10.25
CA GLU A 229 -21.72 -12.06 10.81
C GLU A 229 -20.99 -12.43 12.12
N VAL A 230 -19.89 -11.73 12.42
CA VAL A 230 -19.05 -11.98 13.61
C VAL A 230 -19.25 -10.84 14.61
N PRO A 231 -19.53 -11.14 15.90
CA PRO A 231 -19.62 -10.12 16.94
C PRO A 231 -18.29 -9.36 17.13
N LEU A 232 -18.37 -8.05 17.42
CA LEU A 232 -17.19 -7.20 17.63
C LEU A 232 -16.23 -7.76 18.69
N ALA A 233 -16.75 -8.34 19.77
CA ALA A 233 -15.93 -8.93 20.83
C ALA A 233 -15.02 -10.07 20.31
N GLU A 234 -15.54 -10.90 19.41
CA GLU A 234 -14.78 -12.00 18.80
C GLU A 234 -13.73 -11.47 17.80
N VAL A 235 -14.05 -10.40 17.07
CA VAL A 235 -13.09 -9.71 16.20
C VAL A 235 -11.93 -9.13 17.02
N ILE A 236 -12.22 -8.45 18.13
CA ILE A 236 -11.20 -7.86 19.01
C ILE A 236 -10.31 -8.95 19.63
N ALA A 237 -10.90 -10.06 20.09
CA ALA A 237 -10.15 -11.20 20.60
C ALA A 237 -9.22 -11.78 19.53
N ALA A 238 -9.71 -11.94 18.30
CA ALA A 238 -8.91 -12.43 17.18
C ALA A 238 -7.74 -11.50 16.81
N VAL A 239 -7.96 -10.18 16.85
CA VAL A 239 -6.87 -9.20 16.67
C VAL A 239 -5.83 -9.34 17.78
N ALA A 240 -6.26 -9.47 19.04
CA ALA A 240 -5.35 -9.64 20.17
C ALA A 240 -4.51 -10.94 20.06
N ASP A 241 -5.12 -12.05 19.64
CA ASP A 241 -4.40 -13.30 19.40
C ASP A 241 -3.33 -13.14 18.30
N ILE A 242 -3.66 -12.43 17.23
CA ILE A 242 -2.70 -12.13 16.16
C ILE A 242 -1.57 -11.21 16.66
N GLU A 243 -1.88 -10.21 17.49
CA GLU A 243 -0.85 -9.35 18.11
C GLU A 243 0.18 -10.19 18.88
N VAL A 244 -0.29 -11.15 19.69
CA VAL A 244 0.59 -12.07 20.43
C VAL A 244 1.46 -12.91 19.48
N ARG A 245 0.87 -13.43 18.39
CA ARG A 245 1.63 -14.21 17.38
C ARG A 245 2.70 -13.37 16.69
N LEU A 246 2.37 -12.15 16.28
CA LEU A 246 3.32 -11.23 15.66
C LEU A 246 4.45 -10.83 16.62
N GLN A 247 4.14 -10.62 17.90
CA GLN A 247 5.16 -10.40 18.94
C GLN A 247 6.08 -11.61 19.09
N GLY A 248 5.55 -12.83 19.06
CA GLY A 248 6.35 -14.05 19.05
C GLY A 248 7.28 -14.13 17.83
N LEU A 249 6.74 -13.88 16.64
CA LEU A 249 7.46 -13.94 15.36
C LEU A 249 8.52 -12.84 15.22
N ARG A 250 8.31 -11.68 15.83
CA ARG A 250 9.32 -10.61 15.93
C ARG A 250 10.61 -11.13 16.54
N GLU A 251 10.50 -11.91 17.62
CA GLU A 251 11.64 -12.46 18.35
C GLU A 251 12.14 -13.77 17.72
N HIS A 252 11.24 -14.63 17.25
CA HIS A 252 11.51 -15.98 16.76
C HIS A 252 10.81 -16.24 15.42
N SER A 253 11.51 -15.98 14.32
CA SER A 253 11.04 -16.23 12.96
C SER A 253 12.19 -16.72 12.09
N ASP A 254 11.85 -17.54 11.09
CA ASP A 254 12.77 -18.07 10.08
C ASP A 254 13.16 -17.02 9.02
N VAL A 255 12.47 -15.86 8.96
CA VAL A 255 12.87 -14.77 8.07
C VAL A 255 14.05 -13.99 8.67
N PRO A 256 14.89 -13.34 7.84
CA PRO A 256 16.06 -12.63 8.31
C PRO A 256 15.73 -11.51 9.33
N PRO A 257 16.61 -11.23 10.32
CA PRO A 257 16.45 -10.06 11.21
C PRO A 257 16.33 -8.74 10.45
N GLU A 258 17.14 -8.57 9.42
CA GLU A 258 17.28 -7.35 8.63
C GLU A 258 17.10 -7.70 7.15
N PRO A 259 16.54 -6.78 6.34
CA PRO A 259 16.44 -6.97 4.90
C PRO A 259 17.83 -6.82 4.24
N ASP A 260 17.96 -7.33 3.02
CA ASP A 260 19.20 -7.23 2.24
C ASP A 260 19.34 -5.83 1.59
N ARG A 261 19.79 -4.88 2.40
CA ARG A 261 20.02 -3.50 1.98
C ARG A 261 21.05 -3.38 0.86
N ALA A 262 22.06 -4.25 0.83
CA ALA A 262 23.11 -4.21 -0.17
C ALA A 262 22.56 -4.57 -1.56
N TRP A 263 21.74 -5.62 -1.63
CA TRP A 263 21.06 -5.97 -2.87
C TRP A 263 20.10 -4.86 -3.34
N VAL A 264 19.29 -4.30 -2.41
CA VAL A 264 18.33 -3.23 -2.75
C VAL A 264 19.02 -1.97 -3.23
N ASP A 265 20.12 -1.56 -2.60
CA ASP A 265 20.93 -0.42 -3.03
C ASP A 265 21.54 -0.65 -4.41
N GLY A 266 22.13 -1.83 -4.63
CA GLY A 266 22.62 -2.25 -5.93
C GLY A 266 21.53 -2.31 -7.00
N TRP A 267 20.29 -2.64 -6.63
CA TRP A 267 19.13 -2.69 -7.54
C TRP A 267 18.68 -1.30 -7.93
N LEU A 268 18.54 -0.40 -6.96
CA LEU A 268 18.23 1.00 -7.24
C LEU A 268 19.27 1.60 -8.18
N HIS A 269 20.56 1.44 -7.86
CA HIS A 269 21.65 2.04 -8.63
C HIS A 269 21.64 1.59 -10.09
N ARG A 270 21.72 0.27 -10.36
CA ARG A 270 21.75 -0.26 -11.73
C ARG A 270 20.47 0.06 -12.52
N SER A 271 19.32 0.11 -11.83
CA SER A 271 18.03 0.42 -12.46
C SER A 271 17.91 1.90 -12.84
N TYR A 272 18.40 2.83 -12.01
CA TYR A 272 18.47 4.25 -12.38
C TYR A 272 19.39 4.47 -13.59
N GLU A 273 20.58 3.86 -13.60
CA GLU A 273 21.50 3.96 -14.73
C GLU A 273 20.85 3.46 -16.03
N ARG A 274 20.17 2.30 -15.98
CA ARG A 274 19.44 1.73 -17.11
C ARG A 274 18.30 2.65 -17.56
N PHE A 275 17.50 3.17 -16.64
CA PHE A 275 16.39 4.08 -16.94
C PHE A 275 16.89 5.37 -17.60
N TRP A 276 17.92 6.00 -17.05
CA TRP A 276 18.49 7.24 -17.59
C TRP A 276 19.15 7.05 -18.96
N ALA A 277 19.83 5.92 -19.18
CA ALA A 277 20.36 5.57 -20.49
C ALA A 277 19.27 5.36 -21.56
N GLY A 278 18.03 5.06 -21.13
CA GLY A 278 16.85 5.00 -21.98
C GLY A 278 16.24 6.36 -22.32
N LEU A 279 16.37 7.36 -21.43
CA LEU A 279 15.81 8.70 -21.65
C LEU A 279 16.50 9.50 -22.76
N GLY A 280 17.76 9.17 -23.07
CA GLY A 280 18.55 9.83 -24.11
C GLY A 280 18.36 9.27 -25.53
N ARG A 281 17.42 8.33 -25.72
CA ARG A 281 17.12 7.71 -27.01
C ARG A 281 15.79 8.20 -27.59
#